data_AF-A0A2E9B5M2-F1
#
_entry.id   AF-A0A2E9B5M2-F1
#
_cell.length_a   1.000
_cell.length_b   1.000
_cell.length_c   1.000
_cell.angle_alpha   90.00
_cell.angle_beta   90.00
_cell.angle_gamma   90.00
#
_symmetry.space_group_name_H-M   'P 1'
#
loop_
_entity.id
_entity.type
_entity.pdbx_description
1 polymer ?
#
loop_
_entity_poly.entity_id
_entity_poly.type
_entity_poly.pdbx_seq_one_letter_code
_entity_poly.pdbx_strand_id
1 'polypeptide(L)'
;MHKEIEYIISKSPVEYEIAVNFMDRRVDLINNGTAPELIWFLEHPHVYTAGSSAKNDELLDSGQVPVFKTPRGGRYTYHGPGQRIIYLMLDLGRFDRDIRSFIKNLEEVLIKTFTNFDIDAYPHRDRIGLWVK
;
A
#
# COMPACT_ATOMS: atom_id res chain seq x y z
N MET A 1 16.45 -3.98 -20.79
CA MET A 1 15.43 -5.05 -20.76
C MET A 1 14.48 -4.73 -19.61
N HIS A 2 13.19 -4.50 -19.88
CA HIS A 2 12.23 -4.33 -18.80
C HIS A 2 11.99 -5.71 -18.18
N LYS A 3 12.31 -5.91 -16.89
CA LYS A 3 11.88 -7.10 -16.16
C LYS A 3 10.35 -7.13 -16.17
N GLU A 4 9.79 -8.29 -16.45
CA GLU A 4 8.35 -8.53 -16.38
C GLU A 4 7.86 -8.31 -14.94
N ILE A 5 6.76 -7.59 -14.77
CA ILE A 5 6.13 -7.35 -13.47
C ILE A 5 4.97 -8.32 -13.33
N GLU A 6 4.98 -9.13 -12.27
CA GLU A 6 3.89 -10.05 -11.97
C GLU A 6 2.71 -9.27 -11.34
N TYR A 7 1.48 -9.74 -11.55
CA TYR A 7 0.32 -9.25 -10.84
C TYR A 7 -0.48 -10.40 -10.20
N ILE A 8 -0.89 -10.22 -8.94
CA ILE A 8 -1.70 -11.20 -8.20
C ILE A 8 -2.95 -10.50 -7.67
N ILE A 9 -4.09 -11.21 -7.71
CA ILE A 9 -5.36 -10.78 -7.11
C ILE A 9 -5.83 -11.85 -6.14
N SER A 10 -5.84 -11.53 -4.84
CA SER A 10 -6.41 -12.41 -3.82
C SER A 10 -7.94 -12.47 -3.96
N LYS A 11 -8.49 -13.70 -3.93
CA LYS A 11 -9.94 -13.95 -4.03
C LYS A 11 -10.68 -13.83 -2.70
N SER A 12 -9.95 -13.87 -1.60
CA SER A 12 -10.47 -13.75 -0.23
C SER A 12 -9.60 -12.80 0.58
N PRO A 13 -10.14 -12.20 1.66
CA PRO A 13 -9.33 -11.41 2.58
C PRO A 13 -8.13 -12.20 3.10
N VAL A 14 -6.98 -11.52 3.17
CA VAL A 14 -5.71 -12.09 3.63
C VAL A 14 -5.40 -11.52 5.00
N GLU A 15 -5.04 -12.34 5.99
CA GLU A 15 -4.60 -11.85 7.29
C GLU A 15 -3.37 -10.93 7.16
N TYR A 16 -3.33 -9.85 7.94
CA TYR A 16 -2.31 -8.81 7.80
C TYR A 16 -0.89 -9.37 7.94
N GLU A 17 -0.64 -10.19 8.95
CA GLU A 17 0.67 -10.80 9.21
C GLU A 17 1.09 -11.76 8.08
N ILE A 18 0.15 -12.52 7.51
CA ILE A 18 0.42 -13.40 6.38
C ILE A 18 0.85 -12.59 5.15
N ALA A 19 0.18 -11.45 4.90
CA ALA A 19 0.55 -10.56 3.81
C ALA A 19 1.94 -9.95 4.02
N VAL A 20 2.27 -9.49 5.23
CA VAL A 20 3.60 -8.96 5.55
C VAL A 20 4.69 -10.01 5.31
N ASN A 21 4.52 -11.23 5.84
CA ASN A 21 5.49 -12.32 5.64
C ASN A 21 5.68 -12.67 4.15
N PHE A 22 4.60 -12.64 3.38
CA PHE A 22 4.68 -12.84 1.94
C PHE A 22 5.45 -11.72 1.24
N MET A 23 5.16 -10.46 1.59
CA MET A 23 5.83 -9.29 1.03
C MET A 23 7.33 -9.29 1.35
N ASP A 24 7.71 -9.55 2.60
CA ASP A 24 9.12 -9.59 3.01
C ASP A 24 9.90 -10.65 2.20
N ARG A 25 9.34 -11.87 2.11
CA ARG A 25 9.94 -12.93 1.29
C ARG A 25 10.02 -12.55 -0.18
N ARG A 26 8.99 -11.90 -0.74
CA ARG A 26 8.99 -11.50 -2.14
C ARG A 26 10.04 -10.42 -2.41
N VAL A 27 10.17 -9.42 -1.52
CA VAL A 27 11.18 -8.37 -1.60
C VAL A 27 12.59 -8.97 -1.58
N ASP A 28 12.87 -9.94 -0.71
CA ASP A 28 14.17 -10.64 -0.68
C ASP A 28 14.47 -11.36 -2.00
N LEU A 29 13.49 -12.04 -2.59
CA LEU A 29 13.66 -12.71 -3.87
C LEU A 29 13.88 -11.71 -5.03
N ILE A 30 13.18 -10.56 -5.01
CA ILE A 30 13.39 -9.48 -5.98
C ILE A 30 14.82 -8.93 -5.88
N ASN A 31 15.28 -8.63 -4.66
CA ASN A 31 16.62 -8.09 -4.39
C ASN A 31 17.72 -9.07 -4.82
N ASN A 32 17.50 -10.38 -4.65
CA ASN A 32 18.41 -11.42 -5.10
C ASN A 32 18.29 -11.74 -6.60
N GLY A 33 17.36 -11.10 -7.31
CA GLY A 33 17.11 -11.33 -8.74
C GLY A 33 16.50 -12.70 -9.07
N THR A 34 15.92 -13.39 -8.09
CA THR A 34 15.35 -14.73 -8.24
C THR A 34 13.82 -14.74 -8.39
N ALA A 35 13.17 -13.58 -8.26
CA ALA A 35 11.76 -13.39 -8.59
C ALA A 35 11.53 -12.05 -9.32
N PRO A 36 10.47 -11.93 -10.13
CA PRO A 36 10.10 -10.65 -10.73
C PRO A 36 9.56 -9.66 -9.69
N GLU A 37 9.45 -8.39 -10.06
CA GLU A 37 8.68 -7.40 -9.30
C GLU A 37 7.20 -7.84 -9.20
N LEU A 38 6.45 -7.36 -8.20
CA LEU A 38 5.06 -7.81 -7.99
C LEU A 38 4.12 -6.66 -7.61
N ILE A 39 2.95 -6.64 -8.24
CA ILE A 39 1.79 -5.85 -7.82
C ILE A 39 0.74 -6.81 -7.25
N TRP A 40 0.37 -6.63 -5.99
CA TRP A 40 -0.57 -7.51 -5.30
C TRP A 40 -1.83 -6.78 -4.84
N PHE A 41 -2.97 -7.17 -5.41
CA PHE A 41 -4.29 -6.67 -5.06
C PHE A 41 -4.96 -7.61 -4.05
N LEU A 42 -5.43 -7.07 -2.92
CA LEU A 42 -6.09 -7.85 -1.89
C LEU A 42 -7.06 -7.01 -1.05
N GLU A 43 -7.69 -7.66 -0.09
CA GLU A 43 -8.39 -7.05 1.03
C GLU A 43 -7.86 -7.68 2.33
N HIS A 44 -7.99 -6.97 3.45
CA HIS A 44 -7.72 -7.53 4.78
C HIS A 44 -9.04 -7.74 5.53
N PRO A 45 -9.10 -8.71 6.45
CA PRO A 45 -10.02 -8.64 7.59
C PRO A 45 -9.83 -7.32 8.35
N HIS A 46 -10.77 -6.99 9.23
CA HIS A 46 -10.70 -5.78 10.04
C HIS A 46 -9.36 -5.69 10.78
N VAL A 47 -8.59 -4.62 10.51
CA VAL A 47 -7.28 -4.42 11.15
C VAL A 47 -6.92 -2.94 11.20
N TYR A 48 -6.37 -2.52 12.34
CA TYR A 48 -5.64 -1.26 12.43
C TYR A 48 -4.15 -1.52 12.26
N THR A 49 -3.49 -0.63 11.52
CA THR A 49 -2.03 -0.64 11.43
C THR A 49 -1.48 0.68 11.95
N ALA A 50 -0.41 0.65 12.73
CA ALA A 50 0.28 1.80 13.28
C ALA A 50 1.60 1.98 12.54
N GLY A 51 1.68 3.02 11.69
CA GLY A 51 2.91 3.37 10.99
C GLY A 51 3.96 4.00 11.92
N SER A 52 5.14 4.28 11.36
CA SER A 52 6.31 4.78 12.10
C SER A 52 6.11 6.13 12.79
N SER A 53 5.12 6.92 12.38
CA SER A 53 4.79 8.23 12.98
C SER A 53 3.55 8.21 13.88
N ALA A 54 2.98 7.04 14.13
CA ALA A 54 1.80 6.88 14.98
C ALA A 54 2.14 7.15 16.45
N LYS A 55 1.28 7.91 17.15
CA LYS A 55 1.40 8.13 18.60
C LYS A 55 0.31 7.36 19.33
N ASN A 56 0.66 6.73 20.46
CA ASN A 56 -0.25 5.83 21.18
C ASN A 56 -1.60 6.45 21.58
N ASP A 57 -1.68 7.78 21.70
CA ASP A 57 -2.87 8.54 22.08
C ASP A 57 -3.80 8.89 20.91
N GLU A 58 -3.40 8.61 19.66
CA GLU A 58 -4.20 8.91 18.46
C GLU A 58 -5.30 7.86 18.20
N LEU A 59 -5.12 6.64 18.70
CA LEU A 59 -6.13 5.59 18.60
C LEU A 59 -7.02 5.63 19.84
N LEU A 60 -8.23 6.18 19.68
CA LEU A 60 -9.17 6.38 20.79
C LEU A 60 -9.65 5.05 21.40
N ASP A 61 -10.12 4.13 20.56
CA ASP A 61 -10.54 2.78 20.95
C ASP A 61 -10.45 1.85 19.73
N SER A 62 -9.76 0.73 19.86
CA SER A 62 -9.69 -0.31 18.82
C SER A 62 -10.87 -1.29 18.88
N GLY A 63 -11.61 -1.31 19.99
CA GLY A 63 -12.58 -2.36 20.28
C GLY A 63 -11.93 -3.73 20.17
N GLN A 64 -12.53 -4.60 19.35
CA GLN A 64 -12.02 -5.95 19.07
C GLN A 64 -11.13 -6.02 17.81
N VAL A 65 -10.90 -4.90 17.13
CA VAL A 65 -10.09 -4.87 15.90
C VAL A 65 -8.60 -4.94 16.29
N PRO A 66 -7.84 -5.93 15.76
CA PRO A 66 -6.42 -6.07 16.08
C PRO A 66 -5.61 -4.87 15.57
N VAL A 67 -4.55 -4.53 16.30
CA VAL A 67 -3.65 -3.41 15.98
C VAL A 67 -2.24 -3.95 15.75
N PHE A 68 -1.69 -3.73 14.55
CA PHE A 68 -0.32 -4.14 14.20
C PHE A 68 0.60 -2.93 14.02
N LYS A 69 1.79 -2.97 14.62
CA LYS A 69 2.85 -1.99 14.30
C LYS A 69 3.52 -2.38 12.98
N THR A 70 3.84 -1.39 12.17
CA THR A 70 4.37 -1.61 10.82
C THR A 70 5.38 -0.51 10.46
N PRO A 71 6.45 -0.83 9.70
CA PRO A 71 7.49 0.14 9.36
C PRO A 71 7.05 1.18 8.33
N ARG A 72 5.84 1.07 7.76
CA ARG A 72 5.34 2.05 6.79
C ARG A 72 5.31 3.46 7.38
N GLY A 73 5.46 4.45 6.51
CA GLY A 73 5.23 5.85 6.86
C GLY A 73 3.79 6.12 7.30
N GLY A 74 3.59 7.28 7.92
CA GLY A 74 2.29 7.75 8.37
C GLY A 74 1.89 7.25 9.76
N ARG A 75 0.65 7.55 10.12
CA ARG A 75 0.07 7.31 11.45
C ARG A 75 -0.80 6.04 11.43
N TYR A 76 -1.83 5.96 12.27
CA TYR A 76 -2.83 4.90 12.18
C TYR A 76 -3.59 4.92 10.86
N THR A 77 -3.89 3.74 10.34
CA THR A 77 -4.93 3.58 9.31
C THR A 77 -5.70 2.29 9.58
N TYR A 78 -6.94 2.26 9.13
CA TYR A 78 -7.80 1.10 9.15
C TYR A 78 -7.82 0.41 7.79
N HIS A 79 -7.90 -0.91 7.83
CA HIS A 79 -8.18 -1.78 6.69
C HIS A 79 -9.29 -2.77 7.04
N GLY A 80 -10.07 -3.17 6.05
CA GLY A 80 -11.12 -4.16 6.24
C GLY A 80 -11.83 -4.54 4.94
N PRO A 81 -12.83 -5.43 5.03
CA PRO A 81 -13.59 -5.90 3.86
C PRO A 81 -14.20 -4.73 3.06
N GLY A 82 -14.13 -4.83 1.73
CA GLY A 82 -14.58 -3.79 0.80
C GLY A 82 -13.56 -2.69 0.52
N GLN A 83 -12.43 -2.65 1.24
CA GLN A 83 -11.31 -1.77 0.90
C GLN A 83 -10.29 -2.51 0.04
N ARG A 84 -10.15 -2.11 -1.22
CA ARG A 84 -9.09 -2.62 -2.10
C ARG A 84 -7.73 -2.09 -1.66
N ILE A 85 -6.81 -3.00 -1.38
CA ILE A 85 -5.41 -2.72 -1.04
C ILE A 85 -4.54 -3.18 -2.21
N ILE A 86 -3.52 -2.38 -2.53
CA ILE A 86 -2.55 -2.67 -3.59
C ILE A 86 -1.15 -2.53 -2.98
N TYR A 87 -0.43 -3.63 -2.87
CA TYR A 87 0.98 -3.63 -2.47
C TYR A 87 1.87 -3.66 -3.72
N LEU A 88 2.75 -2.65 -3.83
CA LEU A 88 3.71 -2.51 -4.93
C LEU A 88 5.10 -2.91 -4.43
N MET A 89 5.55 -4.11 -4.79
CA MET A 89 6.90 -4.61 -4.51
C MET A 89 7.77 -4.41 -5.75
N LEU A 90 8.28 -3.19 -5.89
CA LEU A 90 9.03 -2.72 -7.06
C LEU A 90 10.46 -2.31 -6.65
N ASP A 91 11.41 -2.52 -7.56
CA ASP A 91 12.80 -2.06 -7.40
C ASP A 91 12.91 -0.58 -7.81
N LEU A 92 13.00 0.29 -6.79
CA LEU A 92 13.14 1.74 -6.99
C LEU A 92 14.49 2.15 -7.59
N GLY A 93 15.46 1.24 -7.74
CA GLY A 93 16.69 1.50 -8.50
C GLY A 93 16.42 1.98 -9.93
N ARG A 94 15.26 1.65 -10.48
CA ARG A 94 14.80 2.07 -11.82
C ARG A 94 14.22 3.50 -11.85
N PHE A 95 13.99 4.10 -10.69
CA PHE A 95 13.44 5.44 -10.49
C PHE A 95 14.45 6.38 -9.83
N ASP A 96 15.75 6.16 -10.09
CA ASP A 96 16.86 6.88 -9.42
C ASP A 96 16.77 6.86 -7.89
N ARG A 97 16.04 5.88 -7.34
CA ARG A 97 15.69 5.75 -5.91
C ARG A 97 14.97 6.97 -5.34
N ASP A 98 14.33 7.78 -6.18
CA ASP A 98 13.52 8.92 -5.77
C ASP A 98 12.09 8.49 -5.40
N ILE A 99 11.90 8.21 -4.11
CA ILE A 99 10.59 7.84 -3.55
C ILE A 99 9.52 8.94 -3.75
N ARG A 100 9.91 10.21 -3.80
CA ARG A 100 8.93 11.32 -3.94
C ARG A 100 8.41 11.37 -5.37
N SER A 101 9.30 11.25 -6.35
CA SER A 101 8.93 11.12 -7.75
C SER A 101 8.06 9.89 -7.99
N PHE A 102 8.40 8.75 -7.38
CA PHE A 102 7.59 7.54 -7.43
C PHE A 102 6.16 7.75 -6.91
N ILE A 103 6.01 8.34 -5.71
CA ILE A 103 4.69 8.61 -5.12
C ILE A 103 3.88 9.58 -6.00
N LYS A 104 4.51 10.64 -6.51
CA LYS A 104 3.83 11.60 -7.40
C LYS A 104 3.32 10.91 -8.67
N ASN A 105 4.13 10.07 -9.30
CA ASN A 105 3.72 9.32 -10.49
C ASN A 105 2.58 8.35 -10.16
N LEU A 106 2.60 7.72 -8.98
CA LEU A 106 1.52 6.85 -8.52
C LEU A 106 0.21 7.64 -8.31
N GLU A 107 0.28 8.82 -7.70
CA GLU A 107 -0.87 9.73 -7.56
C GLU A 107 -1.46 10.08 -8.93
N GLU A 108 -0.62 10.45 -9.92
CA GLU A 108 -1.08 10.77 -11.27
C GLU A 108 -1.78 9.58 -11.97
N VAL A 109 -1.26 8.36 -11.79
CA VAL A 109 -1.90 7.14 -12.33
C VAL A 109 -3.26 6.88 -11.66
N LEU A 110 -3.35 7.05 -10.35
CA LEU A 110 -4.59 6.87 -9.61
C LEU A 110 -5.63 7.92 -9.99
N ILE A 111 -5.23 9.20 -10.12
CA ILE A 111 -6.13 10.28 -10.58
C ILE A 111 -6.71 9.95 -11.96
N LYS A 112 -5.86 9.58 -12.94
CA LYS A 112 -6.32 9.17 -14.28
C LYS A 112 -7.26 7.96 -14.22
N THR A 113 -7.01 7.03 -13.30
CA THR A 113 -7.87 5.88 -13.08
C THR A 113 -9.24 6.32 -12.56
N PHE A 114 -9.29 7.21 -11.57
CA PHE A 114 -10.53 7.77 -11.02
C PHE A 114 -11.31 8.60 -12.04
N THR A 115 -10.64 9.34 -12.93
CA THR A 115 -11.30 10.06 -14.04
C THR A 115 -12.10 9.11 -14.94
N ASN A 116 -11.64 7.86 -15.16
CA ASN A 116 -12.39 6.88 -15.95
C ASN A 116 -13.70 6.42 -15.28
N PHE A 117 -13.88 6.73 -14.00
CA PHE A 117 -15.10 6.47 -13.22
C PHE A 117 -15.87 7.76 -12.91
N ASP A 118 -15.55 8.87 -13.59
CA ASP A 118 -16.13 10.21 -13.33
C ASP A 118 -15.91 10.70 -11.88
N ILE A 119 -14.82 10.26 -11.25
CA ILE A 119 -14.42 10.68 -9.89
C ILE A 119 -13.29 11.72 -10.00
N ASP A 120 -13.56 12.93 -9.52
CA ASP A 120 -12.58 14.03 -9.46
C ASP A 120 -11.71 13.92 -8.19
N ALA A 121 -10.65 13.12 -8.28
CA ALA A 121 -9.68 12.92 -7.22
C ALA A 121 -8.49 13.88 -7.34
N TYR A 122 -8.02 14.43 -6.21
CA TYR A 122 -6.89 15.37 -6.18
C TYR A 122 -5.98 15.14 -4.96
N PRO A 123 -4.67 15.46 -5.05
CA PRO A 123 -3.78 15.45 -3.90
C PRO A 123 -4.02 16.69 -3.04
N HIS A 124 -3.95 16.56 -1.72
CA HIS A 124 -4.14 17.67 -0.81
C HIS A 124 -2.81 18.11 -0.17
N ARG A 125 -2.50 19.40 -0.20
CA ARG A 125 -1.21 19.95 0.28
C ARG A 125 -0.88 19.53 1.72
N ASP A 126 -1.87 19.57 2.60
CA ASP A 126 -1.68 19.31 4.03
C ASP A 126 -2.12 17.91 4.48
N ARG A 127 -2.56 17.04 3.55
CA ARG A 127 -3.09 15.72 3.88
C ARG A 127 -2.61 14.67 2.90
N ILE A 128 -1.89 13.67 3.40
CA ILE A 128 -1.35 12.57 2.59
C ILE A 128 -2.49 11.77 1.96
N GLY A 129 -2.36 11.45 0.68
CA GLY A 129 -3.32 10.68 -0.11
C GLY A 129 -4.15 11.53 -1.08
N LEU A 130 -5.05 10.86 -1.79
CA LEU A 130 -5.99 11.50 -2.73
C LEU A 130 -7.35 11.72 -2.06
N TRP A 131 -7.98 12.82 -2.42
CA TRP A 131 -9.24 13.30 -1.87
C TRP A 131 -10.24 13.54 -3.00
N VAL A 132 -11.53 13.39 -2.71
CA VAL A 132 -12.64 13.66 -3.64
C VAL A 132 -13.55 14.70 -2.98
N LYS A 133 -14.20 15.54 -3.77
CA LYS A 133 -15.16 16.54 -3.29
C LYS A 133 -16.59 16.03 -3.28
#